data_AF-A0A958XS97-F1
#
_entry.id   AF-A0A958XS97-F1
#
_cell.length_a   1.000
_cell.length_b   1.000
_cell.length_c   1.000
_cell.angle_alpha   90.00
_cell.angle_beta   90.00
_cell.angle_gamma   90.00
#
_symmetry.space_group_name_H-M   'P 1'
#
loop_
_entity.id
_entity.type
_entity.pdbx_description
1 polymer ?
#
loop_
_entity_poly.entity_id
_entity_poly.type
_entity_poly.pdbx_seq_one_letter_code
_entity_poly.pdbx_strand_id
1 'polypeptide(L)'
;MNNYFKLIDPYLYGRLSPEEQLVFERQIARNPALANELSVRFSLVRVLLANPAYPFHSGLRALQARKQEGKRRASMFEWFWLACSAAVTAGLIMGYLLP
;
A
#
# COMPACT_ATOMS: atom_id res chain seq x y z
N MET A 1 23.92 8.11 -25.81
CA MET A 1 23.24 8.92 -24.78
C MET A 1 21.92 8.24 -24.44
N ASN A 2 21.82 7.62 -23.25
CA ASN A 2 20.56 7.03 -22.81
C ASN A 2 19.54 8.14 -22.54
N ASN A 3 18.35 8.03 -23.12
CA ASN A 3 17.28 8.99 -22.92
C ASN A 3 16.52 8.67 -21.63
N TYR A 4 16.97 9.25 -20.52
CA TYR A 4 16.37 9.05 -19.19
C TYR A 4 14.94 9.62 -19.08
N PHE A 5 14.50 10.52 -19.97
CA PHE A 5 13.13 11.03 -19.95
C PHE A 5 12.09 9.94 -20.21
N LYS A 6 12.45 8.87 -20.93
CA LYS A 6 11.58 7.70 -21.14
C LYS A 6 11.33 6.88 -19.86
N LEU A 7 12.19 7.05 -18.85
CA LEU A 7 12.05 6.34 -17.58
C LEU A 7 11.10 7.05 -16.60
N ILE A 8 10.64 8.27 -16.91
CA ILE A 8 9.73 9.02 -16.04
C ILE A 8 8.41 8.27 -15.85
N ASP A 9 7.79 7.81 -16.93
CA ASP A 9 6.50 7.11 -16.85
C ASP A 9 6.62 5.80 -16.05
N PRO A 10 7.55 4.87 -16.35
CA PRO A 10 7.67 3.64 -15.55
C PRO A 10 8.10 3.93 -14.10
N TYR A 11 8.84 5.01 -13.82
CA TYR A 11 9.14 5.44 -12.44
C TYR A 11 7.87 5.86 -11.70
N LEU A 12 7.02 6.69 -12.31
CA LEU A 12 5.76 7.17 -11.70
C LEU A 12 4.76 6.04 -11.43
N TYR A 13 4.78 4.98 -12.27
CA TYR A 13 3.91 3.82 -12.11
C TYR A 13 4.54 2.65 -11.35
N GLY A 14 5.76 2.80 -10.80
CA GLY A 14 6.45 1.74 -10.04
C GLY A 14 6.78 0.49 -10.86
N ARG A 15 7.04 0.64 -12.16
CA ARG A 15 7.39 -0.46 -13.09
C ARG A 15 8.89 -0.64 -13.29
N LEU A 16 9.72 0.26 -12.76
CA LEU A 16 11.17 0.11 -12.81
C LEU A 16 11.63 -0.95 -11.82
N SER A 17 12.68 -1.68 -12.20
CA SER A 17 13.40 -2.52 -11.25
C SER A 17 14.11 -1.68 -10.18
N PRO A 18 14.43 -2.25 -9.00
CA PRO A 18 15.12 -1.52 -7.94
C PRO A 18 16.46 -0.92 -8.39
N GLU A 19 17.20 -1.62 -9.25
CA GLU A 19 18.49 -1.17 -9.77
C GLU A 19 18.34 0.02 -10.72
N GLU A 20 17.37 -0.05 -11.64
CA GLU A 20 17.06 1.03 -12.57
C GLU A 20 16.55 2.28 -11.84
N GLN A 21 15.77 2.08 -10.77
CA GLN A 21 15.28 3.16 -9.93
C GLN A 21 16.45 3.93 -9.29
N LEU A 22 17.42 3.23 -8.70
CA LEU A 22 18.61 3.86 -8.11
C LEU A 22 19.47 4.60 -9.14
N VAL A 23 19.56 4.08 -10.37
CA VAL A 23 20.25 4.78 -11.46
C VAL A 23 19.49 6.03 -11.86
N PHE A 24 18.17 5.95 -11.99
CA PHE A 24 17.32 7.05 -12.38
C PHE A 24 17.30 8.18 -11.34
N GLU A 25 17.20 7.85 -10.05
CA GLU A 25 17.27 8.83 -8.95
C GLU A 25 18.60 9.58 -8.92
N ARG A 26 19.72 8.88 -9.16
CA ARG A 26 21.04 9.51 -9.31
C ARG A 26 21.09 10.47 -10.49
N GLN A 27 20.38 10.19 -11.59
CA GLN A 27 20.32 11.08 -12.74
C GLN A 27 19.41 12.29 -12.50
N ILE A 28 18.29 12.12 -11.80
CA ILE A 28 17.43 13.22 -11.38
C ILE A 28 18.22 14.23 -10.54
N ALA A 29 19.03 13.75 -9.59
CA ALA A 29 19.85 14.62 -8.75
C ALA A 29 20.90 15.43 -9.53
N ARG A 30 21.32 14.95 -10.70
CA ARG A 30 22.39 15.55 -11.51
C ARG A 30 21.89 16.36 -12.70
N ASN A 31 20.65 16.12 -13.13
CA ASN A 31 20.07 16.75 -14.32
C ASN A 31 18.81 17.55 -13.96
N PRO A 32 18.92 18.88 -13.81
CA PRO A 32 17.78 19.72 -13.40
C PRO A 32 16.66 19.73 -14.44
N ALA A 33 16.95 19.54 -15.73
CA ALA A 33 15.91 19.46 -16.77
C ALA A 33 15.06 18.19 -16.61
N LEU A 34 15.70 17.06 -16.27
CA LEU A 34 15.00 15.80 -15.99
C LEU A 34 14.16 15.90 -14.71
N ALA A 35 14.69 16.54 -13.66
CA ALA A 35 13.97 16.79 -12.42
C ALA A 35 12.75 17.69 -12.65
N ASN A 36 12.88 18.73 -13.47
CA ASN A 36 11.79 19.63 -13.80
C ASN A 36 10.66 18.90 -14.57
N GLU A 37 11.01 18.12 -15.60
CA GLU A 37 10.03 17.32 -16.35
C GLU A 37 9.29 16.33 -15.43
N LEU A 38 10.01 15.65 -14.53
CA LEU A 38 9.41 14.75 -13.55
C LEU A 38 8.43 15.51 -12.63
N SER A 39 8.81 16.68 -12.14
CA SER A 39 7.98 17.52 -11.27
C SER A 39 6.68 17.96 -11.96
N VAL A 40 6.75 18.36 -13.23
CA VAL A 40 5.58 18.75 -14.03
C VAL A 40 4.64 17.56 -14.21
N ARG A 41 5.15 16.40 -14.62
CA ARG A 41 4.32 15.19 -14.80
C ARG A 41 3.71 14.70 -13.48
N PHE A 42 4.48 14.72 -12.39
CA PHE A 42 3.98 14.35 -11.07
C PHE A 42 2.86 15.29 -10.60
N SER A 43 3.00 16.59 -10.83
CA SER A 43 1.98 17.59 -10.52
C SER A 43 0.69 17.35 -11.31
N LEU A 44 0.79 17.05 -12.60
CA LEU A 44 -0.37 16.71 -13.43
C LEU A 44 -1.09 15.45 -12.93
N VAL A 45 -0.35 14.39 -12.63
CA VAL A 45 -0.92 13.15 -12.07
C VAL A 45 -1.65 13.47 -10.75
N ARG A 46 -1.06 14.28 -9.88
CA ARG A 46 -1.68 14.69 -8.62
C ARG A 46 -2.98 15.48 -8.83
N VAL A 47 -3.00 16.43 -9.78
CA VAL A 47 -4.20 17.20 -10.12
C VAL A 47 -5.31 16.30 -10.67
N LEU A 48 -4.96 15.36 -11.56
CA LEU A 48 -5.91 14.39 -12.10
C LEU A 48 -6.47 13.48 -10.99
N LEU A 49 -5.64 13.03 -10.05
CA LEU A 49 -6.07 12.23 -8.91
C LEU A 49 -6.85 13.05 -7.87
N ALA A 50 -6.65 14.36 -7.78
CA ALA A 50 -7.45 15.22 -6.91
C ALA A 50 -8.84 15.51 -7.49
N ASN A 51 -9.03 15.33 -8.80
CA ASN A 51 -10.30 15.58 -9.46
C ASN A 51 -11.26 14.38 -9.25
N PRO A 52 -12.41 14.58 -8.57
CA PRO A 52 -13.37 13.50 -8.29
C PRO A 52 -14.07 12.98 -9.55
N ALA A 53 -14.09 13.75 -10.64
CA ALA A 53 -14.65 13.33 -11.93
C ALA A 53 -13.67 12.48 -12.75
N TYR A 54 -12.41 12.34 -12.32
CA TYR A 54 -11.43 11.53 -13.04
C TYR A 54 -11.66 10.03 -12.78
N PRO A 55 -11.79 9.19 -13.83
CA PRO A 55 -12.27 7.80 -13.70
C PRO A 55 -11.28 6.81 -13.04
N PHE A 56 -10.15 7.28 -12.49
CA PHE A 56 -9.12 6.43 -11.89
C PHE A 56 -9.47 5.92 -10.46
N HIS A 57 -10.47 6.51 -9.81
CA HIS A 57 -10.85 6.16 -8.42
C HIS A 57 -11.49 4.77 -8.26
N SER A 58 -11.94 4.16 -9.36
CA SER A 58 -12.58 2.84 -9.35
C SER A 58 -11.58 1.72 -8.96
N GLY A 59 -10.34 1.80 -9.44
CA GLY A 59 -9.29 0.82 -9.16
C GLY A 59 -8.70 0.93 -7.74
N LEU A 60 -8.52 2.14 -7.23
CA LEU A 60 -7.97 2.37 -5.88
C LEU A 60 -8.95 1.96 -4.77
N ARG A 61 -10.27 2.14 -4.97
CA ARG A 61 -11.28 1.62 -4.03
C ARG A 61 -11.24 0.10 -3.92
N ALA A 62 -11.00 -0.62 -5.01
CA ALA A 62 -10.88 -2.08 -4.99
C ALA A 62 -9.68 -2.55 -4.15
N LEU A 63 -8.54 -1.82 -4.20
CA LEU A 63 -7.37 -2.12 -3.37
C LEU A 63 -7.60 -1.80 -1.89
N GLN A 64 -8.30 -0.70 -1.59
CA GLN A 64 -8.68 -0.37 -0.20
C GLN A 64 -9.68 -1.37 0.39
N ALA A 65 -10.68 -1.80 -0.40
CA ALA A 65 -11.64 -2.82 0.00
C ALA A 65 -10.95 -4.14 0.35
N ARG A 66 -9.96 -4.56 -0.45
CA ARG A 66 -9.18 -5.78 -0.21
C ARG A 66 -8.35 -5.72 1.07
N LYS A 67 -7.84 -4.53 1.44
CA LYS A 67 -7.11 -4.33 2.70
C LYS A 67 -8.03 -4.38 3.93
N GLN A 68 -9.29 -3.98 3.77
CA GLN A 68 -10.29 -3.97 4.84
C GLN A 68 -10.84 -5.38 5.16
N GLU A 69 -10.95 -6.26 4.15
CA GLU A 69 -11.31 -7.67 4.33
C GLU A 69 -10.29 -8.46 5.15
N GLY A 70 -8.99 -8.22 4.93
CA GLY A 70 -7.93 -8.88 5.70
C GLY A 70 -7.99 -8.56 7.21
N LYS A 71 -8.35 -7.32 7.55
CA LYS A 71 -8.44 -6.87 8.95
C LYS A 71 -9.66 -7.43 9.69
N ARG A 72 -10.79 -7.63 8.99
CA ARG A 72 -11.99 -8.27 9.54
C ARG A 72 -11.78 -9.76 9.84
N ARG A 73 -11.06 -10.47 8.96
CA ARG A 73 -10.70 -11.88 9.20
C ARG A 73 -9.78 -12.04 10.41
N ALA A 74 -8.77 -11.19 10.55
CA ALA A 74 -7.89 -11.22 11.72
C ALA A 74 -8.65 -10.97 13.03
N SER A 75 -9.56 -9.99 13.05
CA SER A 75 -10.42 -9.71 14.20
C SER A 75 -11.33 -10.89 14.57
N MET A 76 -11.86 -11.63 13.60
CA MET A 76 -12.76 -12.76 13.88
C MET A 76 -12.00 -13.96 14.50
N PHE A 77 -10.77 -14.22 14.05
CA PHE A 77 -9.92 -15.26 14.66
C PHE A 77 -9.50 -14.91 16.09
N GLU A 78 -9.22 -13.64 16.40
CA GLU A 78 -8.92 -13.24 17.78
C GLU A 78 -10.09 -13.47 18.73
N TRP A 79 -11.32 -13.12 18.32
CA TRP A 79 -12.51 -13.38 19.13
C TRP A 79 -12.73 -14.86 19.39
N PHE A 80 -12.52 -15.71 18.38
CA PHE A 80 -12.66 -17.16 18.52
C PHE A 80 -11.61 -17.75 19.47
N TRP A 81 -10.36 -17.26 19.39
CA TRP A 81 -9.28 -17.68 20.28
C TRP A 81 -9.51 -17.24 21.74
N LEU A 82 -9.98 -16.01 21.94
CA LEU A 82 -10.32 -15.49 23.27
C LEU A 82 -11.49 -16.25 23.91
N ALA A 83 -12.53 -16.58 23.15
CA ALA A 83 -13.66 -17.35 23.66
C ALA A 83 -13.24 -18.77 24.10
N CYS A 84 -12.36 -19.42 23.33
CA CYS A 84 -11.92 -20.79 23.62
C CYS A 84 -11.02 -20.83 24.87
N SER A 85 -10.06 -19.90 24.98
CA SER A 85 -9.20 -19.80 26.18
C SER A 85 -9.99 -19.42 27.44
N ALA A 86 -10.98 -18.54 27.34
CA ALA A 86 -11.87 -18.20 28.45
C ALA A 86 -12.71 -19.41 28.92
N ALA A 87 -13.23 -20.23 27.99
CA ALA A 87 -14.02 -21.41 28.34
C ALA A 87 -13.18 -22.48 29.05
N VAL A 88 -11.97 -22.76 28.55
CA VAL A 88 -11.07 -23.75 29.16
C VAL A 88 -10.64 -23.31 30.57
N THR A 89 -10.27 -22.04 30.73
CA THR A 89 -9.88 -21.51 32.05
C THR A 89 -11.03 -21.49 33.04
N ALA A 90 -12.24 -21.10 32.61
CA ALA A 90 -13.43 -21.14 33.46
C ALA A 90 -13.78 -22.57 33.91
N GLY A 91 -13.70 -23.55 33.01
CA GLY A 91 -13.94 -24.97 33.34
C GLY A 91 -12.91 -25.52 34.32
N LEU A 92 -11.64 -25.15 34.16
CA LEU A 92 -10.55 -25.56 35.05
C LEU A 92 -10.71 -24.97 36.45
N ILE A 93 -11.14 -23.70 36.56
CA ILE A 93 -11.41 -23.03 37.83
C ILE A 93 -12.63 -23.65 38.52
N MET A 94 -13.72 -23.90 37.79
CA MET A 94 -14.91 -24.57 38.32
C MET A 94 -14.59 -25.98 38.83
N GLY A 95 -13.81 -26.76 38.09
CA GLY A 95 -13.40 -28.11 38.49
C GLY A 95 -12.44 -28.14 39.69
N TYR A 96 -11.71 -27.06 39.95
CA TYR A 96 -10.85 -26.94 41.13
C TYR A 96 -11.61 -26.51 42.41
N LEU A 97 -12.77 -25.86 42.25
CA LEU A 97 -13.58 -25.33 43.35
C LEU A 97 -14.65 -26.30 43.86
N LEU A 98 -15.03 -27.30 43.06
CA LEU A 98 -15.90 -28.41 43.48
C LEU A 98 -15.12 -29.74 43.45
N PRO A 99 -14.46 -30.14 44.55
CA PRO A 99 -14.06 -31.53 44.78
C PRO A 99 -15.26 -32.44 45.08
#